data_AF-A0A0B1XV03-F1
#
_entry.id   AF-A0A0B1XV03-F1
#
_cell.length_a   1.000
_cell.length_b   1.000
_cell.length_c   1.000
_cell.angle_alpha   90.00
_cell.angle_beta   90.00
_cell.angle_gamma   90.00
#
_symmetry.space_group_name_H-M   'P 1'
#
loop_
_entity.id
_entity.type
_entity.pdbx_description
1 polymer ?
#
loop_
_entity_poly.entity_id
_entity_poly.type
_entity_poly.pdbx_seq_one_letter_code
_entity_poly.pdbx_strand_id
1 'polypeptide(L)'
;MSEEKLKPYDVPRNLDQDAWFLYQTTSIEYYELCARLCEEFAELYNRFITGHGLHGTARLDYWVSRYLTHAENIRRGIGFIKNGGDYMPMIDFLGAPAADYRGLLEQPLGWMSEEQRKQWDQAFQRLSYACGTGSETLRNNETGGRLWLDRGSIGSNQVYLDRDDSHVGDSGGAIGSAEEYRIMSVPSSFPKHPVDIGQHVSPGTPCPRTGVWVPKQWLDGANDFSLAFCVQGHPMQPAYQVYWGQPIDVWADFPMPDDDDVEERSFSLTETKAVDTTWYFVSQSTAQATPADTLHLRCAAGQACPKSGYWITPAKSGSRRYFQQGTPMPEVVSDYGSTIWQWDSDQSDPKL
;
A
#
# COMPACT_ATOMS: atom_id res chain seq x y z
N MET A 1 -15.39 22.29 -28.16
CA MET A 1 -14.25 22.22 -27.23
C MET A 1 -13.18 21.45 -27.97
N SER A 2 -12.08 22.11 -28.33
CA SER A 2 -10.93 21.46 -28.94
C SER A 2 -10.43 20.38 -27.98
N GLU A 3 -10.20 19.15 -28.46
CA GLU A 3 -9.45 18.16 -27.70
C GLU A 3 -8.12 18.80 -27.31
N GLU A 4 -7.92 19.03 -26.01
CA GLU A 4 -6.65 19.48 -25.47
C GLU A 4 -5.62 18.41 -25.83
N LYS A 5 -4.66 18.78 -26.69
CA LYS A 5 -3.60 17.88 -27.12
C LYS A 5 -2.60 17.75 -25.99
N LEU A 6 -2.88 16.85 -25.05
CA LEU A 6 -1.92 16.44 -24.03
C LEU A 6 -0.70 15.81 -24.70
N LYS A 7 0.49 16.07 -24.15
CA LYS A 7 1.75 15.55 -24.70
C LYS A 7 1.87 14.06 -24.33
N PRO A 8 2.24 13.17 -25.26
CA PRO A 8 2.41 11.75 -24.97
C PRO A 8 3.46 11.52 -23.87
N TYR A 9 3.17 10.58 -22.96
CA TYR A 9 4.14 10.16 -21.95
C TYR A 9 5.22 9.28 -22.58
N ASP A 10 6.47 9.74 -22.54
CA ASP A 10 7.61 9.18 -23.28
C ASP A 10 8.71 8.61 -22.37
N VAL A 11 8.46 8.48 -21.07
CA VAL A 11 9.42 7.90 -20.13
C VAL A 11 9.51 6.38 -20.34
N PRO A 12 10.72 5.81 -20.48
CA PRO A 12 10.91 4.36 -20.52
C PRO A 12 10.47 3.73 -19.19
N ARG A 13 9.69 2.66 -19.26
CA ARG A 13 9.21 1.95 -18.06
C ARG A 13 9.62 0.49 -18.05
N ASN A 14 9.67 -0.08 -16.84
CA ASN A 14 10.02 -1.47 -16.61
C ASN A 14 8.94 -2.17 -15.78
N LEU A 15 8.31 -3.18 -16.37
CA LEU A 15 7.26 -3.98 -15.71
C LEU A 15 7.76 -4.62 -14.41
N ASP A 16 8.98 -5.18 -14.42
CA ASP A 16 9.53 -5.87 -13.26
C ASP A 16 9.82 -4.90 -12.10
N GLN A 17 10.22 -3.67 -12.43
CA GLN A 17 10.44 -2.59 -11.46
C GLN A 17 9.12 -2.16 -10.81
N ASP A 18 8.12 -1.84 -11.63
CA ASP A 18 6.82 -1.36 -11.15
C ASP A 18 6.09 -2.45 -10.36
N ALA A 19 6.11 -3.70 -10.86
CA ALA A 19 5.53 -4.84 -10.15
C ALA A 19 6.24 -5.10 -8.82
N TRP A 20 7.58 -5.05 -8.79
CA TRP A 20 8.33 -5.20 -7.56
C TRP A 20 7.95 -4.13 -6.54
N PHE A 21 7.89 -2.86 -6.96
CA PHE A 21 7.54 -1.75 -6.06
C PHE A 21 6.15 -1.90 -5.46
N LEU A 22 5.15 -2.23 -6.28
CA LEU A 22 3.79 -2.50 -5.81
C LEU A 22 3.74 -3.68 -4.84
N TYR A 23 4.50 -4.74 -5.09
CA TYR A 23 4.59 -5.88 -4.18
C TYR A 23 5.31 -5.56 -2.87
N GLN A 24 6.36 -4.74 -2.89
CA GLN A 24 7.04 -4.33 -1.66
C GLN A 24 6.15 -3.44 -0.79
N THR A 25 5.54 -2.42 -1.39
CA THR A 25 4.71 -1.43 -0.67
C THR A 25 3.38 -2.01 -0.14
N THR A 26 3.02 -3.23 -0.56
CA THR A 26 1.85 -3.97 -0.08
C THR A 26 2.19 -5.19 0.77
N SER A 27 3.48 -5.39 1.07
CA SER A 27 3.95 -6.50 1.90
C SER A 27 3.67 -6.27 3.39
N ILE A 28 3.55 -7.36 4.14
CA ILE A 28 3.36 -7.31 5.59
C ILE A 28 4.61 -6.70 6.25
N GLU A 29 5.78 -6.99 5.73
CA GLU A 29 7.07 -6.48 6.18
C GLU A 29 7.13 -4.95 6.05
N TYR A 30 6.62 -4.40 4.95
CA TYR A 30 6.54 -2.96 4.74
C TYR A 30 5.55 -2.29 5.69
N TYR A 31 4.40 -2.92 5.94
CA TYR A 31 3.44 -2.41 6.92
C TYR A 31 3.98 -2.47 8.35
N GLU A 32 4.74 -3.50 8.70
CA GLU A 32 5.41 -3.56 10.00
C GLU A 32 6.51 -2.49 10.13
N LEU A 33 7.23 -2.18 9.04
CA LEU A 33 8.14 -1.03 9.00
C LEU A 33 7.39 0.28 9.28
N CYS A 34 6.23 0.51 8.66
CA CYS A 34 5.41 1.69 8.92
C CYS A 34 5.00 1.82 10.39
N ALA A 35 4.56 0.72 11.01
CA ALA A 35 4.23 0.69 12.44
C ALA A 35 5.45 1.04 13.32
N ARG A 36 6.62 0.43 13.03
CA ARG A 36 7.86 0.73 13.76
C ARG A 36 8.30 2.19 13.61
N LEU A 37 8.17 2.78 12.42
CA LEU A 37 8.51 4.19 12.21
C LEU A 37 7.60 5.12 13.03
N CYS A 38 6.33 4.76 13.20
CA CYS A 38 5.42 5.52 14.08
C CYS A 38 5.90 5.46 15.53
N GLU A 39 6.32 4.29 16.02
CA GLU A 39 6.87 4.12 17.38
C GLU A 39 8.19 4.88 17.56
N GLU A 40 9.13 4.73 16.61
CA GLU A 40 10.42 5.42 16.63
C GLU A 40 10.23 6.95 16.68
N PHE A 41 9.28 7.48 15.90
CA PHE A 41 8.94 8.91 15.94
C PHE A 41 8.32 9.32 17.27
N ALA A 42 7.36 8.53 17.81
CA ALA A 42 6.75 8.80 19.10
C ALA A 42 7.78 8.80 20.24
N GLU A 43 8.68 7.82 20.25
CA GLU A 43 9.76 7.70 21.24
C GLU A 43 10.76 8.86 21.15
N LEU A 44 11.16 9.25 19.93
CA LEU A 44 12.03 10.40 19.69
C LEU A 44 11.39 11.67 20.26
N TYR A 45 10.12 11.90 19.92
CA TYR A 45 9.42 13.10 20.33
C TYR A 45 9.21 13.13 21.85
N ASN A 46 8.82 11.99 22.44
CA ASN A 46 8.68 11.84 23.89
C ASN A 46 10.00 12.15 24.61
N ARG A 47 11.13 11.62 24.11
CA ARG A 47 12.46 11.88 24.69
C ARG A 47 12.81 13.37 24.70
N PHE A 48 12.48 14.08 23.63
CA PHE A 48 12.69 15.53 23.56
C PHE A 48 11.80 16.27 24.56
N ILE A 49 10.52 15.93 24.66
CA ILE A 49 9.57 16.52 25.63
C ILE A 49 10.07 16.27 27.07
N THR A 50 10.49 15.04 27.39
CA THR A 50 11.03 14.69 28.71
C THR A 50 12.30 15.47 29.03
N GLY A 51 13.24 15.56 28.07
CA GLY A 51 14.51 16.27 28.25
C GLY A 51 14.35 17.76 28.55
N HIS A 52 13.26 18.36 28.07
CA HIS A 52 12.91 19.77 28.35
C HIS A 52 11.88 19.95 29.47
N GLY A 53 11.38 18.86 30.07
CA GLY A 53 10.39 18.92 31.16
C GLY A 53 9.01 19.46 30.73
N LEU A 54 8.59 19.21 29.49
CA LEU A 54 7.42 19.85 28.88
C LEU A 54 6.13 19.00 28.89
N HIS A 55 6.14 17.86 29.60
CA HIS A 55 4.93 17.04 29.76
C HIS A 55 3.76 17.86 30.33
N GLY A 56 2.57 17.70 29.75
CA GLY A 56 1.36 18.45 30.09
C GLY A 56 1.23 19.81 29.38
N THR A 57 2.20 20.19 28.55
CA THR A 57 2.16 21.46 27.79
C THR A 57 1.48 21.27 26.45
N ALA A 58 0.58 22.19 26.10
CA ALA A 58 -0.16 22.19 24.84
C ALA A 58 -0.77 20.81 24.53
N ARG A 59 -0.52 20.25 23.34
CA ARG A 59 -0.93 18.89 22.97
C ARG A 59 0.27 17.98 22.67
N LEU A 60 1.43 18.25 23.28
CA LEU A 60 2.66 17.52 22.97
C LEU A 60 2.52 16.00 23.28
N ASP A 61 2.03 15.65 24.47
CA ASP A 61 1.81 14.25 24.87
C ASP A 61 0.71 13.54 24.07
N TYR A 62 -0.29 14.30 23.60
CA TYR A 62 -1.33 13.79 22.72
C TYR A 62 -0.72 13.27 21.42
N TRP A 63 0.22 14.01 20.83
CA TRP A 63 0.88 13.58 19.60
C TRP A 63 1.74 12.33 19.80
N VAL A 64 2.47 12.22 20.91
CA VAL A 64 3.18 10.98 21.26
C VAL A 64 2.20 9.79 21.31
N SER A 65 1.10 9.94 22.05
CA SER A 65 0.09 8.89 22.20
C SER A 65 -0.60 8.54 20.87
N ARG A 66 -0.82 9.55 20.02
CA ARG A 66 -1.45 9.38 18.71
C ARG A 66 -0.58 8.55 17.76
N TYR A 67 0.74 8.76 17.72
CA TYR A 67 1.62 7.95 16.88
C TYR A 67 1.78 6.51 17.39
N LEU A 68 1.77 6.28 18.70
CA LEU A 68 1.67 4.92 19.24
C LEU A 68 0.35 4.25 18.83
N THR A 69 -0.76 4.98 18.87
CA THR A 69 -2.06 4.50 18.41
C THR A 69 -2.05 4.17 16.92
N HIS A 70 -1.39 4.98 16.09
CA HIS A 70 -1.21 4.68 14.67
C HIS A 70 -0.45 3.38 14.44
N ALA A 71 0.64 3.14 15.18
CA ALA A 71 1.38 1.88 15.10
C ALA A 71 0.49 0.67 15.45
N GLU A 72 -0.32 0.77 16.50
CA GLU A 72 -1.28 -0.27 16.89
C GLU A 72 -2.35 -0.51 15.81
N ASN A 73 -2.87 0.57 15.21
CA ASN A 73 -3.86 0.48 14.14
C ASN A 73 -3.28 -0.21 12.89
N ILE A 74 -2.07 0.16 12.48
CA ILE A 74 -1.36 -0.48 11.36
C ILE A 74 -1.19 -1.98 11.64
N ARG A 75 -0.73 -2.36 12.83
CA ARG A 75 -0.60 -3.79 13.21
C ARG A 75 -1.93 -4.52 13.28
N ARG A 76 -3.00 -3.84 13.68
CA ARG A 76 -4.36 -4.39 13.61
C ARG A 76 -4.77 -4.66 12.16
N GLY A 77 -4.48 -3.72 11.25
CA GLY A 77 -4.69 -3.89 9.82
C GLY A 77 -3.89 -5.06 9.22
N ILE A 78 -2.63 -5.25 9.62
CA ILE A 78 -1.85 -6.45 9.30
C ILE A 78 -2.59 -7.72 9.76
N GLY A 79 -3.23 -7.68 10.94
CA GLY A 79 -4.08 -8.76 11.43
C GLY A 79 -5.28 -9.04 10.51
N PHE A 80 -5.93 -8.03 9.96
CA PHE A 80 -7.03 -8.21 9.00
C PHE A 80 -6.55 -8.83 7.68
N ILE A 81 -5.39 -8.41 7.18
CA ILE A 81 -4.76 -8.99 6.00
C ILE A 81 -4.47 -10.48 6.23
N LYS A 82 -3.78 -10.82 7.32
CA LYS A 82 -3.38 -12.21 7.61
C LYS A 82 -4.57 -13.15 7.78
N ASN A 83 -5.66 -12.68 8.39
CA ASN A 83 -6.78 -13.53 8.77
C ASN A 83 -7.93 -13.56 7.75
N GLY A 84 -8.07 -12.50 6.95
CA GLY A 84 -9.20 -12.30 6.05
C GLY A 84 -8.84 -11.75 4.67
N GLY A 85 -7.57 -11.44 4.39
CA GLY A 85 -7.16 -10.84 3.12
C GLY A 85 -7.68 -9.42 2.90
N ASP A 86 -8.14 -8.74 3.96
CA ASP A 86 -8.72 -7.40 3.88
C ASP A 86 -7.65 -6.32 4.05
N TYR A 87 -7.33 -5.67 2.94
CA TYR A 87 -6.37 -4.57 2.88
C TYR A 87 -7.02 -3.19 3.08
N MET A 88 -8.34 -3.08 3.00
CA MET A 88 -9.01 -1.77 2.91
C MET A 88 -8.78 -0.88 4.14
N PRO A 89 -8.81 -1.39 5.39
CA PRO A 89 -8.51 -0.57 6.55
C PRO A 89 -7.10 0.04 6.51
N MET A 90 -6.16 -0.55 5.77
CA MET A 90 -4.79 -0.03 5.67
C MET A 90 -4.71 1.33 4.98
N ILE A 91 -5.66 1.67 4.10
CA ILE A 91 -5.69 2.98 3.44
C ILE A 91 -5.71 4.09 4.50
N ASP A 92 -6.64 4.02 5.44
CA ASP A 92 -6.75 5.02 6.50
C ASP A 92 -5.66 4.86 7.56
N PHE A 93 -5.30 3.62 7.94
CA PHE A 93 -4.28 3.38 8.96
C PHE A 93 -2.89 3.87 8.54
N LEU A 94 -2.56 3.80 7.25
CA LEU A 94 -1.30 4.29 6.69
C LEU A 94 -1.40 5.77 6.28
N GLY A 95 -2.55 6.24 5.80
CA GLY A 95 -2.73 7.64 5.42
C GLY A 95 -2.72 8.60 6.61
N ALA A 96 -3.25 8.18 7.77
CA ALA A 96 -3.40 9.05 8.93
C ALA A 96 -2.07 9.62 9.50
N PRO A 97 -1.00 8.82 9.69
CA PRO A 97 0.30 9.34 10.11
C PRO A 97 0.87 10.46 9.22
N ALA A 98 0.70 10.36 7.90
CA ALA A 98 1.20 11.33 6.93
C ALA A 98 0.37 12.63 6.92
N ALA A 99 -0.95 12.52 7.11
CA ALA A 99 -1.88 13.65 7.12
C ALA A 99 -1.76 14.55 8.37
N ASP A 100 -1.14 14.05 9.44
CA ASP A 100 -1.03 14.74 10.72
C ASP A 100 -0.03 15.92 10.74
N TYR A 101 0.78 16.10 9.68
CA TYR A 101 1.87 17.09 9.61
C TYR A 101 1.44 18.51 10.04
N ARG A 102 0.31 18.99 9.51
CA ARG A 102 -0.20 20.33 9.82
C ARG A 102 -0.48 20.49 11.32
N GLY A 103 -1.12 19.50 11.94
CA GLY A 103 -1.47 19.55 13.36
C GLY A 103 -0.24 19.51 14.27
N LEU A 104 0.83 18.82 13.85
CA LEU A 104 2.12 18.82 14.53
C LEU A 104 2.82 20.18 14.44
N LEU A 105 2.82 20.83 13.28
CA LEU A 105 3.43 22.16 13.11
C LEU A 105 2.72 23.26 13.89
N GLU A 106 1.42 23.13 14.13
CA GLU A 106 0.65 24.07 14.95
C GLU A 106 1.01 23.99 16.45
N GLN A 107 1.84 23.04 16.87
CA GLN A 107 2.34 22.98 18.25
C GLN A 107 3.45 24.02 18.50
N PRO A 108 3.63 24.49 19.75
CA PRO A 108 4.71 25.39 20.10
C PRO A 108 6.05 24.63 20.10
N LEU A 109 6.67 24.43 18.93
CA LEU A 109 7.90 23.64 18.75
C LEU A 109 9.20 24.43 18.95
N GLY A 110 9.12 25.73 19.28
CA GLY A 110 10.27 26.62 19.41
C GLY A 110 11.23 26.33 20.56
N TRP A 111 10.92 25.33 21.40
CA TRP A 111 11.79 24.85 22.48
C TRP A 111 12.84 23.84 22.00
N MET A 112 12.66 23.24 20.81
CA MET A 112 13.65 22.34 20.24
C MET A 112 14.89 23.13 19.78
N SER A 113 16.09 22.60 20.04
CA SER A 113 17.30 23.12 19.39
C SER A 113 17.24 22.87 17.88
N GLU A 114 18.08 23.56 17.10
CA GLU A 114 18.18 23.35 15.65
C GLU A 114 18.49 21.88 15.31
N GLU A 115 19.36 21.24 16.07
CA GLU A 115 19.72 19.83 15.88
C GLU A 115 18.55 18.89 16.23
N GLN A 116 17.83 19.14 17.33
CA GLN A 116 16.63 18.38 17.68
C GLN A 116 15.55 18.54 16.60
N ARG A 117 15.37 19.77 16.10
CA ARG A 117 14.40 20.06 15.05
C ARG A 117 14.73 19.30 13.76
N LYS A 118 15.99 19.32 13.34
CA LYS A 118 16.45 18.57 12.16
C LYS A 118 16.21 17.06 12.31
N GLN A 119 16.53 16.48 13.46
CA GLN A 119 16.27 15.06 13.73
C GLN A 119 14.77 14.74 13.70
N TRP A 120 13.95 15.61 14.27
CA TRP A 120 12.50 15.48 14.27
C TRP A 120 11.94 15.53 12.84
N ASP A 121 12.36 16.50 12.03
CA ASP A 121 11.91 16.67 10.64
C ASP A 121 12.32 15.46 9.79
N GLN A 122 13.55 14.96 9.94
CA GLN A 122 14.02 13.76 9.24
C GLN A 122 13.22 12.50 9.62
N ALA A 123 12.96 12.30 10.91
CA ALA A 123 12.17 11.17 11.39
C ALA A 123 10.73 11.24 10.86
N PHE A 124 10.12 12.43 10.90
CA PHE A 124 8.78 12.65 10.38
C PHE A 124 8.70 12.42 8.87
N GLN A 125 9.63 12.99 8.08
CA GLN A 125 9.65 12.83 6.62
C GLN A 125 9.76 11.36 6.22
N ARG A 126 10.68 10.62 6.85
CA ARG A 126 10.85 9.17 6.62
C ARG A 126 9.58 8.39 6.91
N LEU A 127 8.95 8.66 8.04
CA LEU A 127 7.67 8.04 8.44
C LEU A 127 6.54 8.39 7.46
N SER A 128 6.37 9.69 7.18
CA SER A 128 5.31 10.22 6.33
C SER A 128 5.42 9.66 4.91
N TYR A 129 6.63 9.56 4.38
CA TYR A 129 6.87 8.97 3.06
C TYR A 129 6.50 7.48 3.06
N ALA A 130 7.01 6.70 4.01
CA ALA A 130 6.72 5.25 4.08
C ALA A 130 5.21 4.96 4.20
N CYS A 131 4.53 5.62 5.14
CA CYS A 131 3.11 5.40 5.35
C CYS A 131 2.26 5.96 4.20
N GLY A 132 2.61 7.14 3.68
CA GLY A 132 1.94 7.74 2.52
C GLY A 132 1.99 6.83 1.30
N THR A 133 3.18 6.37 0.91
CA THR A 133 3.37 5.46 -0.23
C THR A 133 2.57 4.16 -0.09
N GLY A 134 2.56 3.54 1.09
CA GLY A 134 1.77 2.33 1.32
C GLY A 134 0.25 2.54 1.20
N SER A 135 -0.24 3.71 1.64
CA SER A 135 -1.64 4.12 1.47
C SER A 135 -1.99 4.37 0.00
N GLU A 136 -1.13 5.11 -0.71
CA GLU A 136 -1.31 5.45 -2.14
C GLU A 136 -1.42 4.21 -3.01
N THR A 137 -0.61 3.17 -2.76
CA THR A 137 -0.68 1.91 -3.51
C THR A 137 -2.07 1.27 -3.50
N LEU A 138 -2.84 1.48 -2.42
CA LEU A 138 -4.16 0.89 -2.24
C LEU A 138 -5.30 1.81 -2.71
N ARG A 139 -5.06 3.10 -2.95
CA ARG A 139 -6.10 4.14 -3.05
C ARG A 139 -7.12 3.87 -4.15
N ASN A 140 -6.69 3.41 -5.33
CA ASN A 140 -7.60 3.10 -6.43
C ASN A 140 -8.57 1.94 -6.13
N ASN A 141 -8.26 1.07 -5.16
CA ASN A 141 -9.17 0.00 -4.73
C ASN A 141 -10.40 0.54 -3.97
N GLU A 142 -10.31 1.75 -3.42
CA GLU A 142 -11.39 2.38 -2.65
C GLU A 142 -12.55 2.82 -3.57
N THR A 143 -12.21 3.49 -4.67
CA THR A 143 -13.18 4.19 -5.51
C THR A 143 -13.10 3.85 -6.99
N GLY A 144 -11.91 3.56 -7.54
CA GLY A 144 -11.68 3.46 -8.99
C GLY A 144 -12.60 2.46 -9.69
N GLY A 145 -12.72 1.24 -9.16
CA GLY A 145 -13.62 0.23 -9.71
C GLY A 145 -15.11 0.57 -9.59
N ARG A 146 -15.52 1.25 -8.52
CA ARG A 146 -16.92 1.72 -8.34
C ARG A 146 -17.23 2.88 -9.28
N LEU A 147 -16.35 3.88 -9.36
CA LEU A 147 -16.47 4.99 -10.30
C LEU A 147 -16.56 4.47 -11.74
N TRP A 148 -15.79 3.44 -12.08
CA TRP A 148 -15.90 2.79 -13.38
C TRP A 148 -17.26 2.14 -13.60
N LEU A 149 -17.81 1.42 -12.63
CA LEU A 149 -19.17 0.85 -12.73
C LEU A 149 -20.23 1.96 -12.94
N ASP A 150 -20.08 3.08 -12.25
CA ASP A 150 -21.02 4.19 -12.26
C ASP A 150 -20.81 5.15 -13.44
N ARG A 151 -19.81 4.92 -14.31
CA ARG A 151 -19.41 5.83 -15.41
C ARG A 151 -20.54 6.24 -16.36
N GLY A 152 -21.57 5.40 -16.52
CA GLY A 152 -22.74 5.73 -17.33
C GLY A 152 -23.68 6.77 -16.70
N SER A 153 -23.55 6.99 -15.38
CA SER A 153 -24.31 7.96 -14.59
C SER A 153 -23.50 9.21 -14.24
N ILE A 154 -22.17 9.15 -14.40
CA ILE A 154 -21.28 10.30 -14.25
C ILE A 154 -21.44 11.17 -15.51
N GLY A 155 -21.77 12.45 -15.31
CA GLY A 155 -21.96 13.41 -16.41
C GLY A 155 -20.68 13.65 -17.22
N SER A 156 -20.64 14.72 -18.01
CA SER A 156 -19.49 15.04 -18.88
C SER A 156 -18.18 15.34 -18.13
N ASN A 157 -18.22 15.51 -16.81
CA ASN A 157 -17.04 15.81 -16.00
C ASN A 157 -16.58 14.55 -15.26
N GLN A 158 -15.72 13.76 -15.93
CA GLN A 158 -15.22 12.46 -15.44
C GLN A 158 -13.93 12.59 -14.61
N VAL A 159 -13.64 13.76 -14.03
CA VAL A 159 -12.37 14.07 -13.34
C VAL A 159 -11.97 13.01 -12.32
N TYR A 160 -12.89 12.56 -11.47
CA TYR A 160 -12.57 11.52 -10.47
C TYR A 160 -12.41 10.13 -11.07
N LEU A 161 -13.08 9.85 -12.19
CA LEU A 161 -12.93 8.59 -12.90
C LEU A 161 -11.58 8.53 -13.61
N ASP A 162 -11.18 9.64 -14.24
CA ASP A 162 -9.98 9.75 -15.06
C ASP A 162 -8.71 9.86 -14.23
N ARG A 163 -8.80 10.35 -12.98
CA ARG A 163 -7.67 10.48 -12.06
C ARG A 163 -7.24 9.12 -11.50
N ASP A 164 -5.98 8.77 -11.72
CA ASP A 164 -5.29 7.69 -11.02
C ASP A 164 -4.85 8.22 -9.65
N ASP A 165 -5.46 7.71 -8.58
CA ASP A 165 -5.17 8.07 -7.18
C ASP A 165 -4.03 7.24 -6.57
N SER A 166 -3.37 6.41 -7.37
CA SER A 166 -2.24 5.56 -6.97
C SER A 166 -0.90 6.10 -7.51
N HIS A 167 0.03 5.20 -7.85
CA HIS A 167 1.35 5.54 -8.36
C HIS A 167 1.30 5.75 -9.87
N VAL A 168 1.19 7.02 -10.29
CA VAL A 168 1.11 7.40 -11.71
C VAL A 168 2.48 7.37 -12.37
N GLY A 169 2.58 6.70 -13.52
CA GLY A 169 3.79 6.71 -14.35
C GLY A 169 4.90 5.78 -13.82
N ASP A 170 6.16 6.16 -14.06
CA ASP A 170 7.34 5.37 -13.66
C ASP A 170 7.58 5.40 -12.15
N SER A 171 7.80 4.22 -11.55
CA SER A 171 8.06 4.09 -10.10
C SER A 171 9.48 4.46 -9.70
N GLY A 172 10.40 4.74 -10.64
CA GLY A 172 11.83 4.94 -10.37
C GLY A 172 12.11 6.12 -9.44
N GLY A 173 11.39 7.22 -9.58
CA GLY A 173 11.49 8.36 -8.66
C GLY A 173 11.05 8.00 -7.23
N ALA A 174 9.97 7.23 -7.10
CA ALA A 174 9.48 6.77 -5.81
C ALA A 174 10.46 5.77 -5.15
N ILE A 175 11.02 4.85 -5.95
CA ILE A 175 12.04 3.91 -5.50
C ILE A 175 13.31 4.65 -5.03
N GLY A 176 13.78 5.64 -5.78
CA GLY A 176 14.94 6.45 -5.40
C GLY A 176 14.73 7.22 -4.09
N SER A 177 13.54 7.78 -3.91
CA SER A 177 13.17 8.46 -2.65
C SER A 177 13.09 7.48 -1.48
N ALA A 178 12.52 6.28 -1.71
CA ALA A 178 12.45 5.24 -0.70
C ALA A 178 13.84 4.71 -0.29
N GLU A 179 14.80 4.69 -1.21
CA GLU A 179 16.21 4.37 -0.93
C GLU A 179 16.88 5.47 -0.10
N GLU A 180 16.69 6.74 -0.46
CA GLU A 180 17.22 7.90 0.27
C GLU A 180 16.75 7.90 1.74
N TYR A 181 15.46 7.66 1.94
CA TYR A 181 14.85 7.55 3.28
C TYR A 181 15.16 6.22 3.98
N ARG A 182 15.90 5.30 3.35
CA ARG A 182 16.25 3.97 3.89
C ARG A 182 15.00 3.19 4.34
N ILE A 183 13.97 3.22 3.50
CA ILE A 183 12.70 2.50 3.71
C ILE A 183 12.79 1.12 3.07
N MET A 184 13.39 1.02 1.88
CA MET A 184 13.61 -0.24 1.18
C MET A 184 15.02 -0.33 0.62
N SER A 185 15.49 -1.56 0.42
CA SER A 185 16.76 -1.85 -0.25
C SER A 185 16.48 -2.20 -1.69
N VAL A 186 16.89 -1.32 -2.60
CA VAL A 186 16.68 -1.51 -4.04
C VAL A 186 17.60 -2.62 -4.52
N PRO A 187 17.08 -3.64 -5.24
CA PRO A 187 17.91 -4.71 -5.76
C PRO A 187 18.81 -4.19 -6.89
N SER A 188 20.01 -4.77 -7.04
CA SER A 188 20.92 -4.43 -8.15
C SER A 188 20.33 -4.74 -9.52
N SER A 189 19.37 -5.66 -9.59
CA SER A 189 18.51 -5.92 -10.74
C SER A 189 17.14 -6.36 -10.27
N PHE A 190 16.08 -5.80 -10.83
CA PHE A 190 14.72 -6.16 -10.45
C PHE A 190 14.41 -7.63 -10.77
N PRO A 191 13.75 -8.35 -9.84
CA PRO A 191 13.39 -9.74 -10.04
C PRO A 191 12.32 -9.86 -11.12
N LYS A 192 12.38 -10.94 -11.90
CA LYS A 192 11.38 -11.17 -12.97
C LYS A 192 10.01 -11.51 -12.40
N HIS A 193 8.99 -10.85 -12.94
CA HIS A 193 7.59 -10.96 -12.59
C HIS A 193 6.79 -11.47 -13.80
N PRO A 194 6.57 -12.79 -13.92
CA PRO A 194 5.89 -13.35 -15.09
C PRO A 194 4.39 -13.00 -15.09
N VAL A 195 3.89 -12.64 -16.27
CA VAL A 195 2.46 -12.38 -16.50
C VAL A 195 1.74 -13.71 -16.74
N ASP A 196 0.72 -14.00 -15.95
CA ASP A 196 -0.14 -15.17 -16.11
C ASP A 196 -1.29 -14.85 -17.07
N ILE A 197 -1.13 -15.26 -18.33
CA ILE A 197 -2.13 -15.04 -19.40
C ILE A 197 -3.44 -15.80 -19.12
N GLY A 198 -3.42 -16.86 -18.31
CA GLY A 198 -4.60 -17.61 -17.92
C GLY A 198 -5.46 -16.90 -16.87
N GLN A 199 -4.91 -15.90 -16.19
CA GLN A 199 -5.62 -15.12 -15.16
C GLN A 199 -5.86 -13.71 -15.66
N HIS A 200 -7.08 -13.48 -16.15
CA HIS A 200 -7.47 -12.19 -16.69
C HIS A 200 -8.87 -11.76 -16.22
N VAL A 201 -9.10 -10.45 -16.19
CA VAL A 201 -10.34 -9.88 -15.65
C VAL A 201 -10.63 -8.50 -16.26
N SER A 202 -11.89 -8.13 -16.39
CA SER A 202 -12.31 -6.83 -16.93
C SER A 202 -12.56 -5.80 -15.81
N PRO A 203 -12.33 -4.50 -16.05
CA PRO A 203 -12.72 -3.44 -15.13
C PRO A 203 -14.17 -3.53 -14.66
N GLY A 204 -14.42 -3.20 -13.39
CA GLY A 204 -15.71 -3.27 -12.71
C GLY A 204 -16.11 -4.65 -12.22
N THR A 205 -15.53 -5.73 -12.73
CA THR A 205 -15.79 -7.08 -12.21
C THR A 205 -14.99 -7.34 -10.93
N PRO A 206 -15.48 -8.20 -10.00
CA PRO A 206 -14.74 -8.50 -8.78
C PRO A 206 -13.36 -9.10 -9.09
N CYS A 207 -12.32 -8.57 -8.45
CA CYS A 207 -10.96 -9.03 -8.58
C CYS A 207 -10.85 -10.51 -8.14
N PRO A 208 -10.34 -11.42 -8.99
CA PRO A 208 -10.34 -12.84 -8.68
C PRO A 208 -9.34 -13.19 -7.57
N ARG A 209 -8.27 -12.41 -7.42
CA ARG A 209 -7.24 -12.60 -6.39
C ARG A 209 -6.46 -11.32 -6.12
N THR A 210 -5.98 -11.19 -4.89
CA THR A 210 -5.13 -10.07 -4.51
C THR A 210 -3.74 -10.17 -5.17
N GLY A 211 -3.25 -9.04 -5.67
CA GLY A 211 -1.88 -8.91 -6.21
C GLY A 211 -1.77 -7.85 -7.30
N VAL A 212 -0.66 -7.89 -8.04
CA VAL A 212 -0.39 -6.93 -9.12
C VAL A 212 -1.01 -7.39 -10.43
N TRP A 213 -1.55 -6.44 -11.17
CA TRP A 213 -2.20 -6.62 -12.47
C TRP A 213 -1.61 -5.65 -13.49
N VAL A 214 -1.48 -6.11 -14.73
CA VAL A 214 -0.98 -5.33 -15.87
C VAL A 214 -2.07 -5.25 -16.95
N PRO A 215 -2.29 -4.08 -17.58
CA PRO A 215 -3.33 -3.94 -18.59
C PRO A 215 -2.88 -4.54 -19.93
N LYS A 216 -3.83 -5.00 -20.74
CA LYS A 216 -3.56 -5.57 -22.07
C LYS A 216 -2.71 -4.65 -22.95
N GLN A 217 -2.97 -3.34 -22.91
CA GLN A 217 -2.26 -2.33 -23.69
C GLN A 217 -0.75 -2.41 -23.49
N TRP A 218 -0.31 -2.69 -22.26
CA TRP A 218 1.10 -2.87 -21.95
C TRP A 218 1.68 -4.12 -22.64
N LEU A 219 0.93 -5.22 -22.67
CA LEU A 219 1.33 -6.44 -23.39
C LEU A 219 1.37 -6.25 -24.91
N ASP A 220 0.55 -5.33 -25.43
CA ASP A 220 0.53 -4.92 -26.83
C ASP A 220 1.68 -3.92 -27.16
N GLY A 221 2.52 -3.55 -26.18
CA GLY A 221 3.71 -2.72 -26.34
C GLY A 221 3.59 -1.27 -25.92
N ALA A 222 2.46 -0.87 -25.31
CA ALA A 222 2.30 0.47 -24.74
C ALA A 222 3.16 0.64 -23.48
N ASN A 223 3.68 1.84 -23.25
CA ASN A 223 4.52 2.20 -22.10
C ASN A 223 3.94 3.35 -21.27
N ASP A 224 2.71 3.76 -21.55
CA ASP A 224 2.00 4.91 -20.97
C ASP A 224 0.82 4.46 -20.08
N PHE A 225 0.88 3.26 -19.51
CA PHE A 225 -0.22 2.70 -18.69
C PHE A 225 0.23 2.29 -17.30
N SER A 226 -0.48 2.71 -16.25
CA SER A 226 -0.15 2.28 -14.87
C SER A 226 -0.40 0.78 -14.66
N LEU A 227 0.49 0.13 -13.91
CA LEU A 227 0.20 -1.16 -13.26
C LEU A 227 -0.63 -0.90 -11.99
N ALA A 228 -1.32 -1.92 -11.52
CA ALA A 228 -2.23 -1.80 -10.39
C ALA A 228 -2.05 -2.93 -9.38
N PHE A 229 -2.04 -2.62 -8.09
CA PHE A 229 -2.31 -3.62 -7.06
C PHE A 229 -3.82 -3.68 -6.80
N CYS A 230 -4.44 -4.84 -7.00
CA CYS A 230 -5.88 -5.04 -6.80
C CYS A 230 -6.14 -6.05 -5.69
N VAL A 231 -7.22 -5.86 -4.94
CA VAL A 231 -7.61 -6.69 -3.78
C VAL A 231 -8.77 -7.62 -4.14
N GLN A 232 -8.66 -8.90 -3.78
CA GLN A 232 -9.67 -9.91 -4.07
C GLN A 232 -11.07 -9.48 -3.64
N GLY A 233 -12.06 -9.70 -4.51
CA GLY A 233 -13.46 -9.37 -4.27
C GLY A 233 -13.82 -7.90 -4.50
N HIS A 234 -12.85 -6.99 -4.55
CA HIS A 234 -13.10 -5.59 -4.91
C HIS A 234 -13.28 -5.41 -6.42
N PRO A 235 -14.15 -4.49 -6.87
CA PRO A 235 -14.29 -4.20 -8.29
C PRO A 235 -12.96 -3.74 -8.89
N MET A 236 -12.55 -4.35 -10.01
CA MET A 236 -11.34 -3.97 -10.72
C MET A 236 -11.44 -2.51 -11.21
N GLN A 237 -10.38 -1.74 -10.99
CA GLN A 237 -10.24 -0.37 -11.51
C GLN A 237 -10.11 -0.35 -13.05
N PRO A 238 -10.34 0.79 -13.72
CA PRO A 238 -9.99 0.95 -15.13
C PRO A 238 -8.47 0.98 -15.33
N ALA A 239 -8.01 0.81 -16.56
CA ALA A 239 -6.63 1.14 -16.88
C ALA A 239 -6.48 2.66 -17.01
N TYR A 240 -5.40 3.21 -16.48
CA TYR A 240 -5.10 4.64 -16.60
C TYR A 240 -4.02 4.86 -17.65
N GLN A 241 -4.38 5.56 -18.71
CA GLN A 241 -3.42 6.06 -19.70
C GLN A 241 -2.83 7.37 -19.21
N VAL A 242 -1.51 7.50 -19.25
CA VAL A 242 -0.75 8.63 -18.70
C VAL A 242 -0.34 9.58 -19.82
N TYR A 243 -0.45 10.88 -19.53
CA TYR A 243 -0.02 11.96 -20.39
C TYR A 243 0.76 12.99 -19.59
N TRP A 244 1.57 13.80 -20.27
CA TRP A 244 2.07 15.04 -19.71
C TRP A 244 0.99 16.11 -19.81
N GLY A 245 0.59 16.64 -18.65
CA GLY A 245 -0.30 17.77 -18.51
C GLY A 245 0.30 19.06 -19.05
N GLN A 246 -0.53 20.11 -19.10
CA GLN A 246 -0.08 21.42 -19.55
C GLN A 246 1.01 21.96 -18.61
N PRO A 247 2.06 22.63 -19.14
CA PRO A 247 3.07 23.26 -18.30
C PRO A 247 2.43 24.31 -17.39
N ILE A 248 2.68 24.20 -16.09
CA ILE A 248 2.20 25.14 -15.08
C ILE A 248 3.31 26.14 -14.81
N ASP A 249 3.05 27.41 -15.12
CA ASP A 249 3.91 28.52 -14.71
C ASP A 249 3.42 29.07 -13.36
N VAL A 250 4.07 28.63 -12.29
CA VAL A 250 3.80 29.07 -10.91
C VAL A 250 4.07 30.55 -10.68
N TRP A 251 4.83 31.18 -11.58
CA TRP A 251 5.26 32.57 -11.48
C TRP A 251 4.51 33.49 -12.45
N ALA A 252 3.49 32.99 -13.14
CA ALA A 252 2.74 33.73 -14.17
C ALA A 252 2.18 35.08 -13.67
N ASP A 253 1.79 35.15 -12.40
CA ASP A 253 1.21 36.36 -11.79
C ASP A 253 2.24 37.28 -11.12
N PHE A 254 3.53 36.92 -11.13
CA PHE A 254 4.59 37.69 -10.49
C PHE A 254 5.36 38.51 -11.53
N PRO A 255 5.62 39.82 -11.29
CA PRO A 255 6.40 40.64 -12.19
C PRO A 255 7.86 40.17 -12.17
N MET A 256 8.28 39.50 -13.25
CA MET A 256 9.61 38.94 -13.42
C MET A 256 10.40 39.70 -14.51
N PRO A 257 11.74 39.64 -14.50
CA PRO A 257 12.58 40.19 -15.57
C PRO A 257 12.19 39.60 -16.93
N ASP A 258 12.28 40.40 -18.00
CA ASP A 258 11.82 40.02 -19.36
C ASP A 258 12.65 38.89 -20.02
N ASP A 259 13.75 38.44 -19.40
CA ASP A 259 14.71 37.46 -19.96
C ASP A 259 14.50 36.01 -19.46
N ASP A 260 13.47 35.73 -18.66
CA ASP A 260 13.21 34.36 -18.17
C ASP A 260 12.29 33.57 -19.13
N ASP A 261 12.83 32.55 -19.80
CA ASP A 261 12.07 31.65 -20.68
C ASP A 261 10.99 30.89 -19.88
N VAL A 262 9.72 31.17 -20.20
CA VAL A 262 8.53 30.62 -19.51
C VAL A 262 8.50 29.08 -19.54
N GLU A 263 9.05 28.46 -20.60
CA GLU A 263 9.15 27.00 -20.70
C GLU A 263 10.14 26.40 -19.69
N GLU A 264 11.29 27.04 -19.44
CA GLU A 264 12.31 26.52 -18.50
C GLU A 264 11.86 26.56 -17.03
N ARG A 265 10.96 27.48 -16.68
CA ARG A 265 10.42 27.62 -15.32
C ARG A 265 9.10 26.89 -15.09
N SER A 266 8.47 26.42 -16.16
CA SER A 266 7.22 25.67 -16.07
C SER A 266 7.48 24.22 -15.65
N PHE A 267 6.60 23.66 -14.83
CA PHE A 267 6.62 22.22 -14.54
C PHE A 267 5.35 21.57 -15.07
N SER A 268 5.48 20.40 -15.67
CA SER A 268 4.34 19.60 -16.13
C SER A 268 4.06 18.49 -15.13
N LEU A 269 2.81 18.42 -14.67
CA LEU A 269 2.31 17.28 -13.91
C LEU A 269 1.81 16.20 -14.87
N THR A 270 1.75 14.96 -14.41
CA THR A 270 1.10 13.88 -15.16
C THR A 270 -0.41 14.00 -15.06
N GLU A 271 -1.09 13.79 -16.18
CA GLU A 271 -2.55 13.63 -16.25
C GLU A 271 -2.88 12.20 -16.68
N THR A 272 -4.05 11.71 -16.26
CA THR A 272 -4.48 10.35 -16.57
C THR A 272 -5.87 10.34 -17.17
N LYS A 273 -6.14 9.30 -17.97
CA LYS A 273 -7.45 9.02 -18.55
C LYS A 273 -7.84 7.57 -18.30
N ALA A 274 -9.06 7.36 -17.82
CA ALA A 274 -9.57 6.02 -17.61
C ALA A 274 -9.98 5.38 -18.95
N VAL A 275 -9.47 4.18 -19.20
CA VAL A 275 -9.78 3.41 -20.41
C VAL A 275 -10.16 1.98 -20.05
N ASP A 276 -10.92 1.37 -20.96
CA ASP A 276 -11.27 -0.04 -20.84
C ASP A 276 -10.03 -0.92 -21.10
N THR A 277 -9.98 -2.11 -20.48
CA THR A 277 -8.87 -3.03 -20.65
C THR A 277 -9.26 -4.47 -20.35
N THR A 278 -8.33 -5.38 -20.59
CA THR A 278 -8.28 -6.69 -19.94
C THR A 278 -7.05 -6.71 -19.05
N TRP A 279 -7.26 -6.81 -17.74
CA TRP A 279 -6.19 -6.95 -16.77
C TRP A 279 -5.66 -8.37 -16.77
N TYR A 280 -4.34 -8.54 -16.68
CA TYR A 280 -3.66 -9.83 -16.55
C TYR A 280 -2.86 -9.87 -15.25
N PHE A 281 -2.88 -11.02 -14.56
CA PHE A 281 -2.20 -11.15 -13.28
C PHE A 281 -0.69 -11.19 -13.46
N VAL A 282 0.04 -10.44 -12.64
CA VAL A 282 1.51 -10.43 -12.62
C VAL A 282 1.97 -11.19 -11.39
N SER A 283 2.60 -12.36 -11.55
CA SER A 283 2.99 -13.18 -10.41
C SER A 283 4.17 -12.56 -9.64
N GLN A 284 4.21 -12.78 -8.33
CA GLN A 284 5.42 -12.53 -7.55
C GLN A 284 6.56 -13.40 -8.06
N SER A 285 7.78 -12.87 -8.04
CA SER A 285 8.96 -13.64 -8.43
C SER A 285 9.14 -14.84 -7.51
N THR A 286 9.53 -15.99 -8.08
CA THR A 286 9.72 -17.25 -7.34
C THR A 286 10.76 -17.17 -6.22
N ALA A 287 11.57 -16.11 -6.16
CA ALA A 287 12.52 -15.85 -5.07
C ALA A 287 11.90 -15.20 -3.81
N GLN A 288 10.67 -14.67 -3.89
CA GLN A 288 9.96 -14.02 -2.78
C GLN A 288 8.62 -14.68 -2.44
N ALA A 289 8.32 -15.83 -3.05
CA ALA A 289 7.11 -16.58 -2.75
C ALA A 289 7.19 -17.21 -1.35
N THR A 290 6.80 -16.45 -0.32
CA THR A 290 6.25 -17.06 0.89
C THR A 290 4.98 -17.78 0.44
N PRO A 291 4.82 -19.10 0.65
CA PRO A 291 3.70 -19.84 0.07
C PRO A 291 2.35 -19.40 0.70
N ALA A 292 1.70 -18.43 0.06
CA ALA A 292 0.43 -17.83 0.48
C ALA A 292 -0.77 -18.79 0.38
N ASP A 293 -0.61 -19.96 -0.22
CA ASP A 293 -1.71 -20.91 -0.44
C ASP A 293 -1.92 -21.90 0.73
N THR A 294 -1.25 -21.69 1.87
CA THR A 294 -1.39 -22.56 3.05
C THR A 294 -1.97 -21.89 4.28
N LEU A 295 -1.99 -20.56 4.35
CA LEU A 295 -2.44 -19.79 5.52
C LEU A 295 -3.98 -19.79 5.73
N HIS A 296 -4.77 -20.18 4.72
CA HIS A 296 -6.25 -20.13 4.80
C HIS A 296 -6.93 -21.50 4.97
N LEU A 297 -6.18 -22.59 5.11
CA LEU A 297 -6.78 -23.91 5.30
C LEU A 297 -7.51 -23.96 6.64
N ARG A 298 -8.84 -24.15 6.59
CA ARG A 298 -9.72 -24.33 7.75
C ARG A 298 -10.48 -25.65 7.63
N CYS A 299 -10.72 -26.29 8.77
CA CYS A 299 -11.45 -27.55 8.85
C CYS A 299 -12.31 -27.57 10.12
N ALA A 300 -13.62 -27.83 9.98
CA ALA A 300 -14.50 -27.99 11.14
C ALA A 300 -14.21 -29.32 11.87
N ALA A 301 -14.44 -29.35 13.19
CA ALA A 301 -14.38 -30.61 13.93
C ALA A 301 -15.32 -31.67 13.34
N GLY A 302 -14.88 -32.93 13.38
CA GLY A 302 -15.53 -34.08 12.77
C GLY A 302 -15.24 -34.25 11.28
N GLN A 303 -14.72 -33.23 10.58
CA GLN A 303 -14.33 -33.36 9.17
C GLN A 303 -12.93 -33.96 9.02
N ALA A 304 -12.71 -34.66 7.91
CA ALA A 304 -11.43 -35.23 7.56
C ALA A 304 -10.40 -34.13 7.27
N CYS A 305 -9.21 -34.25 7.84
CA CYS A 305 -8.11 -33.31 7.65
C CYS A 305 -7.78 -33.18 6.16
N PRO A 306 -7.85 -31.98 5.56
CA PRO A 306 -7.61 -31.81 4.13
C PRO A 306 -6.13 -31.94 3.77
N LYS A 307 -5.21 -31.72 4.74
CA LYS A 307 -3.76 -31.73 4.52
C LYS A 307 -2.99 -32.08 5.79
N SER A 308 -2.05 -33.03 5.68
CA SER A 308 -1.17 -33.40 6.78
C SER A 308 -0.28 -32.23 7.23
N GLY A 309 -0.22 -31.94 8.52
CA GLY A 309 0.58 -30.85 9.08
C GLY A 309 0.14 -30.46 10.48
N TYR A 310 0.73 -29.39 11.01
CA TYR A 310 0.32 -28.76 12.26
C TYR A 310 -0.89 -27.85 12.06
N TRP A 311 -1.86 -28.00 12.95
CA TRP A 311 -3.08 -27.19 13.01
C TRP A 311 -3.29 -26.68 14.43
N ILE A 312 -3.93 -25.53 14.54
CA ILE A 312 -4.30 -24.88 15.80
C ILE A 312 -5.80 -24.62 15.81
N THR A 313 -6.40 -24.50 16.99
CA THR A 313 -7.76 -23.98 17.14
C THR A 313 -7.81 -22.85 18.17
N PRO A 314 -8.44 -21.71 17.86
CA PRO A 314 -8.64 -20.62 18.82
C PRO A 314 -9.49 -21.04 20.04
N ALA A 315 -10.25 -22.13 19.92
CA ALA A 315 -11.10 -22.67 20.97
C ALA A 315 -10.33 -23.07 22.24
N LYS A 316 -9.01 -23.32 22.14
CA LYS A 316 -8.17 -23.67 23.28
C LYS A 316 -6.72 -23.23 23.06
N SER A 317 -6.15 -22.54 24.05
CA SER A 317 -4.72 -22.20 24.06
C SER A 317 -3.87 -23.48 24.13
N GLY A 318 -2.75 -23.50 23.39
CA GLY A 318 -1.90 -24.68 23.31
C GLY A 318 -2.53 -25.88 22.58
N SER A 319 -3.52 -25.66 21.71
CA SER A 319 -4.18 -26.71 20.92
C SER A 319 -3.38 -27.21 19.72
N ARG A 320 -2.20 -26.64 19.48
CA ARG A 320 -1.31 -26.98 18.35
C ARG A 320 -1.04 -28.47 18.29
N ARG A 321 -1.36 -29.09 17.16
CA ARG A 321 -1.26 -30.54 16.97
C ARG A 321 -1.01 -30.87 15.51
N TYR A 322 -0.19 -31.90 15.28
CA TYR A 322 -0.05 -32.52 13.97
C TYR A 322 -1.25 -33.42 13.64
N PHE A 323 -1.82 -33.26 12.46
CA PHE A 323 -2.84 -34.14 11.88
C PHE A 323 -2.33 -34.77 10.60
N GLN A 324 -2.72 -36.02 10.33
CA GLN A 324 -2.54 -36.64 9.02
C GLN A 324 -3.77 -36.41 8.15
N GLN A 325 -3.55 -36.18 6.86
CA GLN A 325 -4.61 -36.04 5.86
C GLN A 325 -5.58 -37.23 5.94
N GLY A 326 -6.88 -36.95 5.84
CA GLY A 326 -7.93 -37.95 5.97
C GLY A 326 -8.34 -38.26 7.41
N THR A 327 -7.57 -37.85 8.42
CA THR A 327 -7.91 -38.10 9.83
C THR A 327 -9.00 -37.13 10.29
N PRO A 328 -10.08 -37.58 10.93
CA PRO A 328 -11.10 -36.69 11.47
C PRO A 328 -10.52 -35.80 12.58
N MET A 329 -10.76 -34.50 12.49
CA MET A 329 -10.27 -33.54 13.49
C MET A 329 -11.18 -33.50 14.72
N PRO A 330 -10.63 -33.55 15.95
CA PRO A 330 -11.43 -33.66 17.16
C PRO A 330 -12.10 -32.34 17.52
N GLU A 331 -13.24 -32.43 18.19
CA GLU A 331 -13.87 -31.30 18.83
C GLU A 331 -13.13 -30.97 20.14
N VAL A 332 -12.89 -29.68 20.38
CA VAL A 332 -12.29 -29.16 21.60
C VAL A 332 -13.33 -28.33 22.31
N VAL A 333 -13.77 -28.82 23.48
CA VAL A 333 -14.75 -28.14 24.31
C VAL A 333 -14.23 -26.75 24.69
N SER A 334 -14.98 -25.72 24.30
CA SER A 334 -14.76 -24.33 24.67
C SER A 334 -16.10 -23.65 24.94
N ASP A 335 -16.08 -22.59 25.73
CA ASP A 335 -17.29 -21.82 26.08
C ASP A 335 -17.88 -21.02 24.90
N TYR A 336 -17.24 -21.05 23.71
CA TYR A 336 -17.52 -20.15 22.59
C TYR A 336 -17.99 -20.85 21.29
N GLY A 337 -18.54 -22.06 21.36
CA GLY A 337 -19.18 -22.74 20.22
C GLY A 337 -18.28 -23.73 19.47
N SER A 338 -18.67 -24.06 18.23
CA SER A 338 -18.10 -25.16 17.42
C SER A 338 -16.60 -25.00 17.15
N THR A 339 -15.82 -26.09 17.29
CA THR A 339 -14.38 -26.07 17.05
C THR A 339 -14.04 -26.00 15.56
N ILE A 340 -13.27 -24.98 15.17
CA ILE A 340 -12.68 -24.86 13.84
C ILE A 340 -11.15 -24.95 13.99
N TRP A 341 -10.55 -25.87 13.26
CA TRP A 341 -9.10 -26.03 13.11
C TRP A 341 -8.60 -25.17 11.96
N GLN A 342 -7.46 -24.53 12.17
CA GLN A 342 -6.80 -23.64 11.22
C GLN A 342 -5.36 -24.14 11.02
N TRP A 343 -4.88 -24.08 9.79
CA TRP A 343 -3.50 -24.46 9.48
C TRP A 343 -2.53 -23.54 10.21
N ASP A 344 -1.56 -24.14 10.90
CA ASP A 344 -0.52 -23.37 11.57
C ASP A 344 0.54 -22.93 10.54
N SER A 345 0.89 -21.65 10.51
CA SER A 345 1.98 -21.19 9.63
C SER A 345 3.34 -21.73 10.08
N ASP A 346 3.50 -22.02 11.38
CA ASP A 346 4.65 -22.74 11.90
C ASP A 346 4.39 -24.25 11.81
N GLN A 347 5.17 -24.94 10.98
CA GLN A 347 5.11 -26.40 10.79
C GLN A 347 6.28 -27.13 11.45
N SER A 348 7.08 -26.45 12.29
CA SER A 348 8.21 -27.05 12.99
C SER A 348 7.76 -27.89 14.19
N ASP A 349 8.51 -28.92 14.58
CA ASP A 349 8.18 -29.67 15.79
C ASP A 349 8.23 -28.77 17.03
N PRO A 350 7.33 -28.97 18.02
CA PRO A 350 7.37 -28.20 19.26
C PRO A 350 8.77 -28.30 19.88
N LYS A 351 9.40 -27.15 20.11
CA LYS A 351 10.67 -27.08 20.82
C LYS A 351 10.42 -27.46 22.28
N LEU A 352 11.12 -28.49 22.74
CA LEU A 352 11.08 -28.99 24.12
C LEU A 352 11.70 -28.00 25.10
#